data_AF-A0A081D2I6-F1
#
_entry.id   AF-A0A081D2I6-F1
#
_cell.length_a   1.000
_cell.length_b   1.000
_cell.length_c   1.000
_cell.angle_alpha   90.00
_cell.angle_beta   90.00
_cell.angle_gamma   90.00
#
_symmetry.space_group_name_H-M   'P 1'
#
loop_
_entity.id
_entity.type
_entity.pdbx_description
1 polymer ?
#
loop_
_entity_poly.entity_id
_entity_poly.type
_entity_poly.pdbx_seq_one_letter_code
_entity_poly.pdbx_strand_id
1 'polypeptide(L)'
;MPRNRAAPFIFWSIIVVDIFIPAVIVLAGYVWLVLRANRTFHAIRKERFEHTNPAGVLQFDTYEELRKFESREASNQFWINVAAVPGGFIPLAAIFAIIASIAEMSS
;
A
#
# COMPACT_ATOMS: atom_id res chain seq x y z
N MET A 1 37.67 32.19 16.26
CA MET A 1 36.57 31.77 15.36
C MET A 1 35.95 30.50 15.93
N PRO A 2 34.70 30.53 16.42
CA PRO A 2 34.05 29.30 16.86
C PRO A 2 33.76 28.44 15.63
N ARG A 3 34.38 27.25 15.55
CA ARG A 3 34.01 26.22 14.56
C ARG A 3 32.53 25.90 14.78
N ASN A 4 31.77 26.05 13.72
CA ASN A 4 30.33 25.86 13.67
C ASN A 4 29.99 24.37 13.92
N ARG A 5 30.00 23.94 15.19
CA ARG A 5 29.67 22.56 15.60
C ARG A 5 28.20 22.19 15.35
N ALA A 6 27.37 23.15 14.95
CA ALA A 6 25.95 22.95 14.64
C ALA A 6 25.69 22.43 13.21
N ALA A 7 26.64 22.59 12.28
CA ALA A 7 26.48 22.15 10.89
C ALA A 7 26.12 20.66 10.73
N PRO A 8 26.75 19.69 11.45
CA PRO A 8 26.35 18.29 11.35
C PRO A 8 24.95 18.05 11.91
N PHE A 9 24.58 18.64 13.06
CA PHE A 9 23.26 18.43 13.68
C PHE A 9 22.09 18.90 12.80
N ILE A 10 22.27 20.02 12.07
CA ILE A 10 21.26 20.54 11.14
C ILE A 10 21.11 19.62 9.93
N PHE A 11 22.23 19.12 9.40
CA PHE A 11 22.22 18.17 8.28
C PHE A 11 21.54 16.84 8.64
N TRP A 12 21.82 16.30 9.83
CA TRP A 12 21.18 15.08 10.33
C TRP A 12 19.68 15.22 10.56
N SER A 13 19.25 16.37 11.10
CA SER A 13 17.83 16.62 11.35
C SER A 13 17.04 16.72 10.04
N ILE A 14 17.62 17.30 8.98
CA ILE A 14 17.03 17.33 7.63
C ILE A 14 16.87 15.91 7.06
N ILE A 15 17.92 15.08 7.09
CA ILE A 15 17.85 13.71 6.56
C ILE A 15 16.76 12.88 7.28
N VAL A 16 16.72 12.97 8.61
CA VAL A 16 15.74 12.20 9.39
C VAL A 16 14.31 12.71 9.18
N VAL A 17 14.10 14.03 9.24
CA VAL A 17 12.76 14.63 9.18
C VAL A 17 12.20 14.63 7.76
N ASP A 18 13.03 14.91 6.75
CA ASP A 18 12.56 15.15 5.38
C ASP A 18 12.63 13.90 4.50
N ILE A 19 13.45 12.90 4.85
CA ILE A 19 13.65 11.70 4.02
C ILE A 19 13.20 10.45 4.76
N PHE A 20 13.74 10.18 5.95
CA PHE A 20 13.50 8.93 6.66
C PHE A 20 12.04 8.80 7.15
N ILE A 21 11.54 9.80 7.89
CA ILE A 21 10.18 9.77 8.43
C ILE A 21 9.12 9.64 7.32
N PRO A 22 9.15 10.44 6.24
CA PRO A 22 8.22 10.30 5.13
C PRO A 22 8.31 8.93 4.45
N ALA A 23 9.52 8.39 4.25
CA ALA A 23 9.71 7.08 3.63
C ALA A 23 9.07 5.96 4.47
N VAL A 24 9.24 5.99 5.79
CA VAL A 24 8.63 5.02 6.70
C VAL A 24 7.10 5.13 6.69
N ILE A 25 6.56 6.35 6.69
CA ILE A 25 5.09 6.58 6.62
C ILE A 25 4.52 6.04 5.32
N VAL A 26 5.18 6.31 4.18
CA VAL A 26 4.77 5.81 2.86
C VAL A 26 4.78 4.27 2.84
N LEU A 27 5.83 3.66 3.39
CA LEU A 27 5.93 2.20 3.46
C LEU A 27 4.82 1.59 4.33
N ALA A 28 4.57 2.16 5.52
CA ALA A 28 3.51 1.70 6.41
C ALA A 28 2.11 1.87 5.80
N GLY A 29 1.85 3.01 5.14
CA GLY A 29 0.61 3.27 4.42
C GLY A 29 0.39 2.29 3.27
N TYR A 30 1.45 1.97 2.52
CA TYR A 30 1.41 0.97 1.46
C TYR A 30 1.05 -0.42 1.99
N VAL A 31 1.72 -0.89 3.06
CA VAL A 31 1.42 -2.19 3.69
C VAL A 31 -0.02 -2.24 4.18
N TRP A 32 -0.50 -1.17 4.81
CA TRP A 32 -1.89 -1.10 5.26
C TRP A 32 -2.88 -1.18 4.09
N LEU A 33 -2.61 -0.50 2.97
CA LEU A 33 -3.46 -0.53 1.77
C LEU A 33 -3.51 -1.94 1.17
N VAL A 34 -2.37 -2.62 1.07
CA VAL A 34 -2.29 -4.01 0.58
C VAL A 34 -3.06 -4.96 1.50
N LEU A 35 -2.88 -4.86 2.81
CA LEU A 35 -3.60 -5.69 3.78
C LEU A 35 -5.11 -5.45 3.71
N ARG A 36 -5.53 -4.19 3.57
CA ARG A 36 -6.94 -3.83 3.42
C ARG A 36 -7.52 -4.42 2.14
N ALA A 37 -6.86 -4.25 1.00
CA ALA A 37 -7.28 -4.78 -0.29
C ALA A 37 -7.38 -6.32 -0.28
N ASN A 38 -6.42 -7.01 0.36
CA ASN A 38 -6.48 -8.46 0.53
C ASN A 38 -7.66 -8.91 1.38
N ARG A 39 -7.95 -8.22 2.49
CA ARG A 39 -9.12 -8.54 3.33
C ARG A 39 -10.43 -8.41 2.56
N THR A 40 -10.61 -7.33 1.78
CA THR A 40 -11.81 -7.19 0.93
C THR A 40 -11.84 -8.22 -0.18
N PHE A 41 -10.71 -8.60 -0.76
CA PHE A 41 -10.64 -9.64 -1.77
C PHE A 41 -11.12 -11.00 -1.25
N HIS A 42 -10.68 -11.40 -0.05
CA HIS A 42 -11.14 -12.63 0.57
C HIS A 42 -12.63 -12.60 0.91
N ALA A 43 -13.15 -11.46 1.36
CA ALA A 43 -14.58 -11.30 1.64
C ALA A 43 -15.42 -11.45 0.36
N ILE A 44 -15.04 -10.76 -0.72
CA ILE A 44 -15.73 -10.83 -2.02
C ILE A 44 -15.64 -12.23 -2.61
N ARG A 45 -14.48 -12.91 -2.47
CA ARG A 45 -14.32 -14.29 -2.96
C ARG A 45 -15.19 -15.29 -2.20
N LYS A 46 -15.39 -15.09 -0.89
CA LYS A 46 -16.31 -15.90 -0.08
C LYS A 46 -17.75 -15.71 -0.53
N GLU A 47 -18.18 -14.46 -0.69
CA GLU A 47 -19.51 -14.09 -1.18
C GLU A 47 -19.74 -14.66 -2.59
N ARG A 48 -18.73 -14.58 -3.48
CA ARG A 48 -18.77 -15.21 -4.81
C ARG A 48 -19.04 -16.71 -4.71
N PHE A 49 -18.33 -17.42 -3.83
CA PHE A 49 -18.47 -18.86 -3.66
C PHE A 49 -19.87 -19.24 -3.13
N GLU A 50 -20.41 -18.47 -2.18
CA GLU A 50 -21.75 -18.71 -1.62
C GLU A 50 -22.87 -18.50 -2.65
N HIS A 51 -22.70 -17.57 -3.59
CA HIS A 51 -23.64 -17.31 -4.69
C HIS A 51 -23.35 -18.13 -5.96
N THR A 52 -22.33 -19.01 -5.96
CA THR A 52 -22.03 -19.85 -7.11
C THR A 52 -22.81 -21.17 -7.01
N ASN A 53 -23.72 -21.40 -7.95
CA ASN A 53 -24.42 -22.67 -8.09
C ASN A 53 -23.42 -23.81 -8.43
N PRO A 54 -23.69 -25.10 -8.12
CA PRO A 54 -22.89 -26.24 -8.60
C PRO A 54 -22.54 -26.25 -10.10
N ALA A 55 -23.29 -25.53 -10.95
CA ALA A 55 -22.94 -25.29 -12.35
C ALA A 55 -21.80 -24.28 -12.60
N GLY A 56 -21.23 -23.66 -11.56
CA GLY A 56 -20.17 -22.66 -11.65
C GLY A 56 -20.65 -21.26 -12.04
N VAL A 57 -21.96 -21.02 -12.03
CA VAL A 57 -22.58 -19.74 -12.41
C VAL A 57 -23.00 -18.97 -11.16
N LEU A 58 -22.65 -17.67 -11.11
CA LEU A 58 -23.13 -16.73 -10.11
C LEU A 58 -24.64 -16.54 -10.26
N GLN A 59 -25.41 -16.94 -9.26
CA GLN A 59 -26.84 -16.74 -9.18
C GLN A 59 -27.15 -15.76 -8.07
N PHE A 60 -27.81 -14.66 -8.45
CA PHE A 60 -28.39 -13.69 -7.54
C PHE A 60 -29.90 -13.65 -7.78
N ASP A 61 -30.67 -13.38 -6.72
CA ASP A 61 -32.13 -13.36 -6.80
C ASP A 61 -32.63 -12.16 -7.61
N THR A 62 -31.83 -11.09 -7.68
CA THR A 62 -32.17 -9.87 -8.43
C THR A 62 -31.00 -9.30 -9.23
N TYR A 63 -31.31 -8.59 -10.32
CA TYR A 63 -30.31 -7.89 -11.13
C TYR A 63 -29.58 -6.78 -10.36
N GLU A 64 -30.25 -6.13 -9.41
CA GLU A 64 -29.63 -5.09 -8.57
C GLU A 64 -28.53 -5.64 -7.66
N GLU A 65 -28.68 -6.86 -7.16
CA GLU A 65 -27.67 -7.53 -6.33
C GLU A 65 -26.44 -7.90 -7.15
N LEU A 66 -26.64 -8.45 -8.36
CA LEU A 66 -25.56 -8.73 -9.28
C LEU A 66 -24.75 -7.46 -9.61
N ARG A 67 -25.43 -6.34 -9.91
CA ARG A 67 -24.78 -5.06 -10.22
C ARG A 67 -24.01 -4.48 -9.02
N LYS A 68 -24.55 -4.60 -7.80
CA LYS A 68 -23.86 -4.17 -6.57
C LYS A 68 -22.63 -5.01 -6.30
N PHE A 69 -22.70 -6.32 -6.53
CA PHE A 69 -21.58 -7.23 -6.39
C PHE A 69 -20.47 -6.94 -7.41
N GLU A 70 -20.83 -6.79 -8.69
CA GLU A 70 -19.89 -6.50 -9.77
C GLU A 70 -19.18 -5.14 -9.58
N SER A 71 -19.91 -4.12 -9.09
CA SER A 71 -19.32 -2.82 -8.72
C SER A 71 -18.31 -2.94 -7.58
N ARG A 72 -18.59 -3.77 -6.56
CA ARG A 72 -17.66 -4.03 -5.45
C ARG A 72 -16.43 -4.81 -5.90
N GLU A 73 -16.62 -5.81 -6.75
CA GLU A 73 -15.54 -6.60 -7.34
C GLU A 73 -14.64 -5.73 -8.22
N ALA A 74 -15.20 -4.92 -9.13
CA ALA A 74 -14.46 -4.02 -9.99
C ALA A 74 -13.68 -2.95 -9.20
N SER A 75 -14.30 -2.37 -8.16
CA SER A 75 -13.63 -1.41 -7.27
C SER A 75 -12.46 -2.07 -6.52
N ASN A 76 -12.66 -3.28 -5.99
CA ASN A 76 -11.60 -3.98 -5.27
C ASN A 76 -10.47 -4.44 -6.22
N GLN A 77 -10.80 -4.88 -7.43
CA GLN A 77 -9.82 -5.22 -8.46
C GLN A 77 -9.05 -3.99 -8.95
N PHE A 78 -9.69 -2.82 -9.02
CA PHE A 78 -9.01 -1.54 -9.26
C PHE A 78 -7.99 -1.25 -8.15
N TRP A 79 -8.36 -1.35 -6.88
CA TRP A 79 -7.42 -1.13 -5.76
C TRP A 79 -6.26 -2.12 -5.74
N ILE A 80 -6.51 -3.39 -6.08
CA ILE A 80 -5.46 -4.40 -6.23
C ILE A 80 -4.53 -4.05 -7.40
N ASN A 81 -5.07 -3.63 -8.54
CA ASN A 81 -4.27 -3.25 -9.70
C ASN A 81 -3.45 -1.98 -9.45
N VAL A 82 -4.01 -0.99 -8.74
CA VAL A 82 -3.27 0.21 -8.30
C VAL A 82 -2.16 -0.17 -7.30
N ALA A 83 -2.42 -1.13 -6.41
CA ALA A 83 -1.37 -1.64 -5.52
C ALA A 83 -0.31 -2.47 -6.27
N ALA A 84 -0.68 -3.20 -7.33
CA ALA A 84 0.23 -4.11 -8.02
C ALA A 84 1.06 -3.47 -9.13
N VAL A 85 0.49 -2.56 -9.94
CA VAL A 85 1.11 -2.09 -11.20
C VAL A 85 2.07 -0.90 -10.97
N PRO A 86 1.66 0.20 -10.31
CA PRO A 86 2.59 1.24 -9.84
C PRO A 86 3.12 0.98 -8.41
N GLY A 87 2.41 0.21 -7.60
CA GLY A 87 2.74 0.01 -6.20
C GLY A 87 3.92 -0.91 -5.91
N GLY A 88 4.54 -1.56 -6.91
CA GLY A 88 5.82 -2.24 -6.71
C GLY A 88 7.01 -1.28 -6.57
N PHE A 89 6.98 -0.14 -7.28
CA PHE A 89 8.08 0.82 -7.30
C PHE A 89 8.13 1.72 -6.05
N ILE A 90 6.97 2.07 -5.50
CA ILE A 90 6.84 2.93 -4.31
C ILE A 90 7.51 2.33 -3.06
N PRO A 91 7.24 1.07 -2.64
CA PRO A 91 7.91 0.46 -1.51
C PRO A 91 9.39 0.20 -1.79
N LEU A 92 9.78 -0.10 -3.03
CA LEU A 92 11.20 -0.22 -3.40
C LEU A 92 11.93 1.11 -3.20
N ALA A 93 11.38 2.22 -3.68
CA ALA A 93 11.94 3.55 -3.49
C ALA A 93 12.02 3.95 -2.01
N ALA A 94 10.98 3.64 -1.22
CA ALA A 94 10.96 3.90 0.21
C ALA A 94 12.03 3.08 0.96
N ILE A 95 12.20 1.79 0.61
CA ILE A 95 13.25 0.94 1.17
C ILE A 95 14.64 1.49 0.81
N PHE A 96 14.84 1.90 -0.44
CA PHE A 96 16.11 2.52 -0.87
C PHE A 96 16.42 3.80 -0.10
N ALA A 97 15.43 4.68 0.09
CA ALA A 97 15.60 5.93 0.85
C ALA A 97 15.97 5.66 2.33
N ILE A 98 15.34 4.65 2.94
CA ILE A 98 15.65 4.21 4.30
C ILE A 98 17.09 3.68 4.40
N ILE A 99 17.49 2.80 3.48
CA ILE A 99 18.86 2.24 3.46
C ILE A 99 19.90 3.34 3.23
N ALA A 100 19.66 4.24 2.28
CA ALA A 100 20.56 5.36 2.00
C ALA A 100 20.71 6.28 3.22
N SER A 101 19.61 6.60 3.89
CA SER A 101 19.61 7.39 5.13
C SER A 101 20.40 6.72 6.25
N ILE A 102 20.25 5.41 6.44
CA ILE A 102 21.01 4.66 7.47
C ILE A 102 22.50 4.58 7.11
N ALA A 103 22.83 4.34 5.84
CA ALA A 103 24.20 4.25 5.38
C ALA A 103 24.94 5.58 5.62
N GLU A 104 24.30 6.71 5.31
CA GLU A 104 24.82 8.05 5.61
C GLU A 104 25.02 8.22 7.11
N MET A 105 24.06 7.82 7.96
CA MET A 105 24.19 7.83 9.44
C MET A 105 25.34 7.00 10.01
N SER A 106 25.82 6.00 9.28
CA SER A 106 26.89 5.10 9.71
C SER A 106 28.29 5.49 9.22
N SER A 107 28.40 6.48 8.32
CA SER A 107 29.66 6.99 7.76
C SER A 107 30.17 8.24 8.50
#